data_AF-A0A1M6RUM9-F1
#
_entry.id   AF-A0A1M6RUM9-F1
#
_cell.length_a   1.000
_cell.length_b   1.000
_cell.length_c   1.000
_cell.angle_alpha   90.00
_cell.angle_beta   90.00
_cell.angle_gamma   90.00
#
_symmetry.space_group_name_H-M   'P 1'
#
loop_
_entity.id
_entity.type
_entity.pdbx_description
1 polymer ?
#
loop_
_entity_poly.entity_id
_entity_poly.type
_entity_poly.pdbx_seq_one_letter_code
_entity_poly.pdbx_strand_id
1 'polypeptide(L)'
;MDGDVPIHAFFKREKNIMKSSSVISLGHDPVTFEISKLLAMKSCRSASIHIMSTIDHALHFIASQAFGASKMTFLLDLDMPDLDGTRFIGEFEKLSQSVKEKVQIYVLGSISKVNEFSQQAQSPSIENHFQKQLLLGQLQVMQRC
;
A
#
# COMPACT_ATOMS: atom_id res chain seq x y z
N MET A 1 -23.26 -13.72 -0.07
CA MET A 1 -22.91 -13.06 -1.35
C MET A 1 -21.41 -12.96 -1.35
N ASP A 2 -20.76 -13.94 -1.98
CA ASP A 2 -19.31 -14.09 -1.97
C ASP A 2 -18.67 -12.95 -2.74
N GLY A 3 -17.96 -12.10 -1.98
CA GLY A 3 -17.29 -10.88 -2.44
C GLY A 3 -15.93 -11.17 -3.07
N ASP A 4 -15.86 -12.15 -3.98
CA ASP A 4 -14.67 -12.33 -4.80
C ASP A 4 -14.61 -11.20 -5.84
N VAL A 5 -13.77 -10.20 -5.55
CA VAL A 5 -13.38 -9.21 -6.56
C VAL A 5 -12.74 -10.00 -7.72
N PRO A 6 -13.31 -9.95 -8.94
CA PRO A 6 -12.80 -10.75 -10.04
C PRO A 6 -11.33 -10.45 -10.28
N ILE A 7 -10.52 -11.50 -10.41
CA ILE A 7 -9.08 -11.43 -10.70
C ILE A 7 -8.79 -10.49 -11.90
N HIS A 8 -9.71 -10.35 -12.85
CA HIS A 8 -9.60 -9.37 -13.94
C HIS A 8 -9.73 -7.90 -13.53
N ALA A 9 -10.54 -7.57 -12.51
CA ALA A 9 -10.61 -6.23 -11.94
C ALA A 9 -9.34 -5.89 -11.15
N PHE A 10 -8.73 -6.89 -10.50
CA PHE A 10 -7.41 -6.82 -9.90
C PHE A 10 -6.34 -6.47 -10.96
N PHE A 11 -6.32 -7.17 -12.10
CA PHE A 11 -5.35 -6.93 -13.20
C PHE A 11 -5.43 -5.55 -13.87
N LYS A 12 -6.62 -4.94 -13.97
CA LYS A 12 -6.74 -3.58 -14.53
C LYS A 12 -6.26 -2.50 -13.55
N ARG A 13 -6.34 -2.78 -12.23
CA ARG A 13 -5.92 -1.90 -11.13
C ARG A 13 -4.41 -1.97 -10.86
N GLU A 14 -3.76 -3.11 -11.09
CA GLU A 14 -2.31 -3.30 -10.87
C GLU A 14 -1.38 -2.55 -11.85
N LYS A 15 -1.87 -2.14 -13.03
CA LYS A 15 -1.05 -1.36 -13.98
C LYS A 15 -0.54 -0.04 -13.41
N ASN A 16 -1.15 0.49 -12.34
CA ASN A 16 -0.66 1.66 -11.63
C ASN A 16 0.42 1.31 -10.60
N ILE A 17 0.26 0.20 -9.87
CA ILE A 17 1.23 -0.30 -8.89
C ILE A 17 2.59 -0.57 -9.55
N MET A 18 2.58 -1.12 -10.77
CA MET A 18 3.79 -1.45 -11.54
C MET A 18 4.52 -0.23 -12.15
N LYS A 19 3.98 0.99 -12.03
CA LYS A 19 4.62 2.24 -12.50
C LYS A 19 5.40 2.97 -11.42
N SER A 20 5.20 2.60 -10.15
CA SER A 20 5.86 3.22 -9.01
C SER A 20 7.36 2.90 -9.00
N SER A 21 8.18 3.89 -8.63
CA SER A 21 9.64 3.70 -8.53
C SER A 21 10.09 3.29 -7.12
N SER A 22 9.16 3.27 -6.16
CA SER A 22 9.41 2.85 -4.79
C SER A 22 8.17 2.18 -4.19
N VAL A 23 8.40 1.12 -3.41
CA VAL A 23 7.42 0.48 -2.55
C VAL A 23 7.82 0.78 -1.10
N ILE A 24 6.91 1.37 -0.35
CA ILE A 24 7.10 1.71 1.06
C ILE A 24 6.10 0.89 1.87
N SER A 25 6.56 0.24 2.92
CA SER A 25 5.71 -0.63 3.73
C SER A 25 5.84 -0.24 5.19
N LEU A 26 4.71 0.05 5.82
CA LEU A 26 4.60 0.29 7.25
C LEU A 26 4.06 -0.97 7.90
N GLY A 27 4.97 -1.81 8.42
CA GLY A 27 4.66 -3.14 8.95
C GLY A 27 5.93 -3.92 9.28
N HIS A 28 5.79 -4.99 10.06
CA HIS A 28 6.92 -5.79 10.56
C HIS A 28 6.74 -7.30 10.34
N ASP A 29 5.63 -7.73 9.73
CA ASP A 29 5.37 -9.14 9.52
C ASP A 29 5.98 -9.68 8.20
N PRO A 30 6.34 -10.97 8.14
CA PRO A 30 6.94 -11.57 6.95
C PRO A 30 6.06 -11.53 5.68
N VAL A 31 4.74 -11.52 5.82
CA VAL A 31 3.82 -11.50 4.67
C VAL A 31 3.84 -10.14 4.01
N THR A 32 3.82 -9.06 4.79
CA THR A 32 3.99 -7.69 4.27
C THR A 32 5.34 -7.53 3.56
N PHE A 33 6.42 -8.11 4.10
CA PHE A 33 7.73 -8.12 3.42
C PHE A 33 7.66 -8.79 2.05
N GLU A 34 7.08 -9.99 1.99
CA GLU A 34 7.04 -10.77 0.74
C GLU A 34 6.14 -10.09 -0.32
N ILE A 35 5.00 -9.53 0.09
CA ILE A 35 4.15 -8.71 -0.78
C ILE A 35 4.97 -7.54 -1.35
N SER A 36 5.71 -6.82 -0.50
CA SER A 36 6.54 -5.67 -0.91
C SER A 36 7.56 -6.07 -1.97
N LYS A 37 8.22 -7.21 -1.76
CA LYS A 37 9.21 -7.77 -2.67
C LYS A 37 8.59 -8.17 -4.01
N LEU A 38 7.46 -8.87 -3.98
CA LEU A 38 6.77 -9.29 -5.20
C LEU A 38 6.28 -8.08 -6.01
N LEU A 39 5.76 -7.04 -5.36
CA LEU A 39 5.35 -5.80 -6.03
C LEU A 39 6.54 -5.07 -6.66
N ALA A 40 7.66 -4.96 -5.96
CA ALA A 40 8.86 -4.34 -6.50
C ALA A 40 9.42 -5.11 -7.70
N MET A 41 9.49 -6.45 -7.61
CA MET A 41 9.95 -7.33 -8.69
C MET A 41 9.05 -7.28 -9.93
N LYS A 42 7.75 -7.07 -9.75
CA LYS A 42 6.78 -6.97 -10.85
C LYS A 42 6.71 -5.57 -11.46
N SER A 43 7.25 -4.55 -10.80
CA SER A 43 7.30 -3.21 -11.37
C SER A 43 8.25 -3.17 -12.59
N CYS A 44 7.91 -2.39 -13.61
CA CYS A 44 8.72 -2.32 -14.84
C CYS A 44 10.02 -1.53 -14.67
N ARG A 45 10.35 -1.09 -13.45
CA ARG A 45 11.53 -0.31 -13.09
C ARG A 45 12.22 -0.98 -11.91
N SER A 46 13.51 -0.72 -11.69
CA SER A 46 14.17 -1.09 -10.44
C SER A 46 13.55 -0.30 -9.29
N ALA A 47 12.50 -0.84 -8.68
CA ALA A 47 11.84 -0.21 -7.54
C ALA A 47 12.65 -0.44 -6.26
N SER A 48 12.85 0.64 -5.49
CA SER A 48 13.40 0.53 -4.13
C SER A 48 12.33 0.05 -3.15
N ILE A 49 12.71 -0.78 -2.18
CA ILE A 49 11.83 -1.20 -1.09
C ILE A 49 12.27 -0.49 0.19
N HIS A 50 11.33 0.17 0.86
CA HIS A 50 11.56 0.80 2.15
C HIS A 50 10.60 0.20 3.17
N ILE A 51 11.13 -0.39 4.23
CA ILE A 51 10.33 -0.93 5.33
C ILE A 51 10.48 0.00 6.52
N MET A 52 9.35 0.40 7.10
CA MET A 52 9.27 1.34 8.19
C MET A 52 8.42 0.74 9.30
N SER A 53 8.75 1.09 10.54
CA SER A 53 8.08 0.59 11.74
C SER A 53 7.25 1.66 12.45
N THR A 54 7.33 2.93 12.04
CA THR A 54 6.62 4.04 12.70
C THR A 54 5.93 4.95 11.69
N ILE A 55 4.76 5.47 12.09
CA ILE A 55 3.97 6.45 11.32
C ILE A 55 4.81 7.70 11.02
N ASP A 56 5.56 8.19 12.01
CA ASP A 56 6.28 9.46 11.89
C ASP A 56 7.43 9.35 10.87
N HIS A 57 8.15 8.23 10.84
CA HIS A 57 9.16 7.99 9.81
C HIS A 57 8.55 7.87 8.42
N ALA A 58 7.39 7.22 8.30
CA ALA A 58 6.67 7.11 7.03
C ALA A 58 6.22 8.47 6.49
N LEU A 59 5.59 9.29 7.32
CA LEU A 59 5.15 10.62 6.93
C LEU A 59 6.32 11.52 6.57
N HIS A 60 7.40 11.49 7.38
CA HIS A 60 8.61 12.25 7.09
C HIS A 60 9.24 11.84 5.76
N PHE A 61 9.33 10.52 5.50
CA PHE A 61 9.86 10.03 4.23
C PHE A 61 9.01 10.49 3.04
N ILE A 62 7.68 10.34 3.12
CA ILE A 62 6.75 10.80 2.08
C ILE A 62 6.93 12.31 1.83
N ALA A 63 6.99 13.12 2.90
CA ALA A 63 7.17 14.56 2.79
C ALA A 63 8.53 14.95 2.21
N SER A 64 9.61 14.24 2.56
CA SER A 64 10.95 14.51 2.00
C SER A 64 11.07 14.17 0.51
N GLN A 65 10.27 13.21 0.03
CA GLN A 65 10.25 12.78 -1.38
C GLN A 65 9.34 13.64 -2.26
N ALA A 66 8.76 14.71 -1.70
CA ALA A 66 7.84 15.64 -2.37
C ALA A 66 8.37 16.20 -3.71
N PHE A 67 9.70 16.25 -3.89
CA PHE A 67 10.34 16.89 -5.05
C PHE A 67 10.73 15.91 -6.17
N GLY A 68 10.55 14.59 -6.01
CA GLY A 68 10.81 13.60 -7.05
C GLY A 68 9.66 13.45 -8.06
N ALA A 69 9.96 13.03 -9.30
CA ALA A 69 8.94 12.81 -10.35
C ALA A 69 8.22 11.44 -10.24
N SER A 70 8.69 10.57 -9.36
CA SER A 70 8.25 9.17 -9.30
C SER A 70 7.05 8.96 -8.38
N LYS A 71 6.09 8.14 -8.84
CA LYS A 71 5.03 7.62 -7.98
C LYS A 71 5.58 6.63 -6.95
N MET A 72 4.97 6.63 -5.77
CA MET A 72 5.27 5.75 -4.65
C MET A 72 4.05 4.90 -4.33
N THR A 73 4.26 3.60 -4.15
CA THR A 73 3.25 2.68 -3.61
C THR A 73 3.49 2.56 -2.11
N PHE A 74 2.49 2.86 -1.30
CA PHE A 74 2.54 2.75 0.15
C PHE A 74 1.64 1.61 0.63
N LEU A 75 2.20 0.65 1.37
CA LEU A 75 1.51 -0.48 1.97
C LEU A 75 1.33 -0.21 3.47
N LEU A 76 0.09 -0.05 3.91
CA LEU A 76 -0.29 0.22 5.29
C LEU A 76 -0.79 -1.06 5.96
N ASP A 77 -0.02 -1.64 6.88
CA ASP A 77 -0.39 -2.86 7.58
C ASP A 77 -1.24 -2.61 8.85
N LEU A 78 -2.55 -2.86 8.77
CA LEU A 78 -3.48 -2.71 9.90
C LEU A 78 -3.39 -3.79 10.98
N ASP A 79 -2.68 -4.89 10.74
CA ASP A 79 -2.47 -5.92 11.75
C ASP A 79 -1.30 -5.57 12.68
N MET A 80 -0.62 -4.43 12.47
CA MET A 80 0.44 -3.96 13.34
C MET A 80 -0.14 -3.44 14.68
N PRO A 81 0.25 -4.00 15.86
CA PRO A 81 -0.35 -3.67 17.15
C PRO A 81 -0.23 -2.19 17.53
N ASP A 82 0.90 -1.57 17.18
CA ASP A 82 1.21 -0.17 17.50
C ASP A 82 0.82 0.81 16.38
N LEU A 83 0.08 0.34 15.36
CA LEU A 83 -0.36 1.17 14.25
C LEU A 83 -1.81 1.60 14.41
N ASP A 84 -2.00 2.91 14.56
CA ASP A 84 -3.27 3.55 14.26
C ASP A 84 -3.29 3.97 12.79
N GLY A 85 -3.87 3.12 11.95
CA GLY A 85 -4.03 3.41 10.52
C GLY A 85 -4.85 4.67 10.26
N THR A 86 -5.80 5.00 11.14
CA THR A 86 -6.68 6.17 10.99
C THR A 86 -5.90 7.43 11.29
N ARG A 87 -5.05 7.41 12.32
CA ARG A 87 -4.07 8.48 12.59
C ARG A 87 -3.16 8.69 11.39
N PHE A 88 -2.62 7.62 10.79
CA PHE A 88 -1.76 7.76 9.60
C PHE A 88 -2.48 8.50 8.47
N ILE A 89 -3.71 8.09 8.13
CA ILE A 89 -4.49 8.76 7.08
C ILE A 89 -4.79 10.21 7.45
N GLY A 90 -5.20 10.48 8.68
CA GLY A 90 -5.48 11.83 9.15
C GLY A 90 -4.27 12.78 9.05
N GLU A 91 -3.07 12.30 9.37
CA GLU A 91 -1.84 13.08 9.20
C GLU A 91 -1.40 13.18 7.73
N PHE A 92 -1.55 12.10 6.96
CA PHE A 92 -1.25 12.09 5.52
C PHE A 92 -2.11 13.11 4.76
N GLU A 93 -3.39 13.23 5.10
CA GLU A 93 -4.30 14.18 4.44
C GLU A 93 -3.92 15.65 4.63
N LYS A 94 -3.14 15.97 5.67
CA LYS A 94 -2.61 17.32 5.93
C LYS A 94 -1.42 17.67 5.02
N LEU A 95 -0.83 16.69 4.33
CA LEU A 95 0.25 16.94 3.38
C LEU A 95 -0.27 17.70 2.15
N SER A 96 0.64 18.39 1.45
CA SER A 96 0.29 19.15 0.26
C SER A 96 -0.27 18.24 -0.83
N GLN A 97 -1.20 18.76 -1.63
CA GLN A 97 -1.82 18.03 -2.74
C GLN A 97 -0.77 17.42 -3.70
N SER A 98 0.30 18.17 -3.98
CA SER A 98 1.42 17.72 -4.82
C SER A 98 2.16 16.48 -4.29
N VAL A 99 2.16 16.27 -2.97
CA VAL A 99 2.71 15.07 -2.33
C VAL A 99 1.72 13.93 -2.42
N LYS A 100 0.45 14.21 -2.07
CA LYS A 100 -0.61 13.20 -2.06
C LYS A 100 -0.82 12.55 -3.43
N GLU A 101 -0.76 13.32 -4.51
CA GLU A 101 -0.91 12.81 -5.90
C GLU A 101 0.20 11.84 -6.33
N LYS A 102 1.33 11.83 -5.62
CA LYS A 102 2.45 10.91 -5.90
C LYS A 102 2.37 9.62 -5.11
N VAL A 103 1.53 9.57 -4.08
CA VAL A 103 1.45 8.42 -3.18
C VAL A 103 0.15 7.67 -3.44
N GLN A 104 0.27 6.37 -3.65
CA GLN A 104 -0.85 5.44 -3.73
C GLN A 104 -0.88 4.60 -2.47
N ILE A 105 -1.92 4.76 -1.65
CA ILE A 105 -2.04 4.03 -0.38
C ILE A 105 -2.88 2.78 -0.60
N TYR A 106 -2.28 1.63 -0.28
CA TYR A 106 -2.92 0.33 -0.21
C TYR A 106 -2.91 -0.16 1.22
N VAL A 107 -4.06 -0.60 1.68
CA VAL A 107 -4.25 -1.06 3.05
C VAL A 107 -4.18 -2.58 3.06
N LEU A 108 -3.35 -3.15 3.93
CA LEU A 108 -3.18 -4.58 4.12
C LEU A 108 -3.68 -4.97 5.51
N GLY A 109 -4.40 -6.07 5.61
CA GLY A 109 -4.73 -6.63 6.92
C GLY A 109 -5.51 -7.93 6.85
N SER A 110 -5.94 -8.41 8.02
CA SER A 110 -6.99 -9.41 8.14
C SER A 110 -8.35 -8.86 7.66
N ILE A 111 -9.28 -9.76 7.32
CA ILE A 111 -10.61 -9.39 6.83
C ILE A 111 -11.35 -8.45 7.79
N SER A 112 -11.29 -8.73 9.09
CA SER A 112 -11.95 -7.94 10.14
C SER A 112 -11.35 -6.54 10.22
N LYS A 113 -10.01 -6.43 10.25
CA LYS A 113 -9.31 -5.14 10.29
C LYS A 113 -9.57 -4.28 9.06
N VAL A 114 -9.54 -4.88 7.87
CA VAL A 114 -9.85 -4.19 6.62
C VAL A 114 -11.29 -3.67 6.59
N ASN A 115 -12.25 -4.50 7.01
CA ASN A 115 -13.66 -4.12 7.06
C ASN A 115 -13.95 -3.02 8.09
N GLU A 116 -13.30 -3.07 9.26
CA GLU A 116 -13.40 -2.03 10.28
C GLU A 116 -12.81 -0.71 9.78
N PHE A 117 -11.61 -0.76 9.22
CA PHE A 117 -10.91 0.43 8.74
C PHE A 117 -11.62 1.10 7.56
N SER A 118 -12.12 0.33 6.59
CA SER A 118 -12.89 0.88 5.46
C SER A 118 -14.18 1.57 5.88
N GLN A 119 -14.77 1.19 7.03
CA GLN A 119 -15.95 1.87 7.58
C GLN A 119 -15.59 3.18 8.30
N GLN A 120 -14.42 3.22 8.96
CA GLN A 120 -13.98 4.35 9.77
C GLN A 120 -13.23 5.42 8.97
N ALA A 121 -12.41 5.00 8.00
CA ALA A 121 -11.53 5.85 7.22
C ALA A 121 -12.06 6.03 5.80
N GLN A 122 -12.96 7.00 5.62
CA GLN A 122 -13.36 7.47 4.28
C GLN A 122 -12.40 8.56 3.82
N SER A 123 -11.31 8.16 3.16
CA SER A 123 -10.36 9.07 2.53
C SER A 123 -10.28 8.79 1.02
N PRO A 124 -10.31 9.83 0.16
CA PRO A 124 -10.11 9.67 -1.27
C PRO A 124 -8.68 9.22 -1.63
N SER A 125 -7.73 9.32 -0.69
CA SER A 125 -6.34 8.92 -0.88
C SER A 125 -6.11 7.41 -0.70
N ILE A 126 -7.08 6.69 -0.12
CA ILE A 126 -7.03 5.23 -0.03
C ILE A 126 -7.49 4.66 -1.37
N GLU A 127 -6.58 3.99 -2.09
CA GLU A 127 -6.91 3.47 -3.42
C GLU A 127 -7.60 2.11 -3.33
N ASN A 128 -7.13 1.20 -2.45
CA ASN A 128 -7.76 -0.09 -2.20
C ASN A 128 -7.40 -0.69 -0.82
N HIS A 129 -8.17 -1.68 -0.40
CA HIS A 129 -7.88 -2.54 0.74
C HIS A 129 -7.71 -3.99 0.30
N PHE A 130 -6.76 -4.71 0.90
CA PHE A 130 -6.45 -6.08 0.58
C PHE A 130 -6.30 -6.95 1.82
N GLN A 131 -6.81 -8.18 1.71
CA GLN A 131 -6.45 -9.24 2.63
C GLN A 131 -5.05 -9.75 2.31
N LYS A 132 -4.13 -9.72 3.28
CA LYS A 132 -2.71 -10.05 3.06
C LYS A 132 -2.50 -11.41 2.39
N GLN A 133 -3.10 -12.46 2.95
CA GLN A 133 -2.91 -13.83 2.45
C GLN A 133 -3.46 -14.00 1.03
N LEU A 134 -4.60 -13.36 0.74
CA LEU A 134 -5.20 -13.38 -0.59
C LEU A 134 -4.32 -12.64 -1.60
N LEU A 135 -3.84 -11.45 -1.24
CA LEU A 135 -2.96 -10.65 -2.10
C LEU A 135 -1.64 -11.37 -2.38
N LEU A 136 -1.03 -11.98 -1.36
CA LEU A 136 0.19 -12.77 -1.51
C LEU A 136 -0.02 -13.91 -2.52
N GLY A 137 -1.10 -14.68 -2.37
CA GLY A 137 -1.43 -15.77 -3.30
C GLY A 137 -1.64 -15.27 -4.73
N GLN A 138 -2.33 -14.14 -4.91
CA GLN A 138 -2.54 -13.52 -6.22
C GLN A 138 -1.22 -13.10 -6.87
N LEU A 139 -0.34 -12.42 -6.12
CA LEU A 139 0.96 -11.98 -6.62
C LEU A 139 1.89 -13.15 -6.98
N GLN A 140 1.82 -14.26 -6.26
CA GLN A 140 2.61 -15.46 -6.55
C GLN A 140 2.18 -16.15 -7.85
N VAL A 141 0.88 -16.15 -8.17
CA VAL A 141 0.34 -16.82 -9.37
C VAL A 141 0.60 -16.02 -10.65
N MET A 142 0.81 -14.70 -10.53
CA MET A 142 1.11 -13.85 -11.67
C MET A 142 2.48 -14.20 -12.30
N GLN A 143 2.48 -14.67 -13.54
CA GLN A 143 3.70 -14.91 -14.33
C GLN A 143 4.44 -13.59 -14.61
N ARG A 144 5.78 -13.68 -14.70
CA ARG A 144 6.68 -12.54 -14.97
C ARG A 144 6.38 -11.96 -16.37
N CYS A 145 6.39 -10.63 -16.48
CA CYS A 145 6.43 -9.93 -17.76
C CYS A 145 7.75 -10.19 -18.50
#